data_AF-A0AAJ6QRA5-F1
#
_entry.id   AF-A0AAJ6QRA5-F1
#
_cell.length_a   1.000
_cell.length_b   1.000
_cell.length_c   1.000
_cell.angle_alpha   90.00
_cell.angle_beta   90.00
_cell.angle_gamma   90.00
#
_symmetry.space_group_name_H-M   'P 1'
#
loop_
_entity.id
_entity.type
_entity.pdbx_description
1 polymer ?
#
loop_
_entity_poly.entity_id
_entity_poly.type
_entity_poly.pdbx_seq_one_letter_code
_entity_poly.pdbx_strand_id
1 'polypeptide(L)'
;MSLSQRLVALAHQIKAGARPAFATFVSNAKVELIPPSPREIPQVFAGFGQIMRSARTGAWKNLTVREATLNTLVGLEIYFLFFVGECIGKGSLIGYHV
;
A
#
# COMPACT_ATOMS: atom_id res chain seq x y z
N MET A 1 -27.37 -34.89 -7.36
CA MET A 1 -26.83 -33.64 -6.78
C MET A 1 -27.12 -32.51 -7.75
N SER A 2 -28.01 -31.58 -7.39
CA SER A 2 -28.42 -30.50 -8.29
C SER A 2 -27.25 -29.55 -8.58
N LEU A 3 -27.29 -28.83 -9.71
CA LEU A 3 -26.30 -27.81 -10.07
C LEU A 3 -26.07 -26.80 -8.93
N SER A 4 -27.14 -26.41 -8.24
CA SER A 4 -27.09 -25.53 -7.07
C SER A 4 -26.25 -26.08 -5.93
N GLN A 5 -26.32 -27.38 -5.63
CA GLN A 5 -25.51 -28.01 -4.57
C GLN A 5 -24.02 -28.03 -4.92
N ARG A 6 -23.68 -28.17 -6.20
CA ARG A 6 -22.28 -28.12 -6.67
C ARG A 6 -21.69 -26.72 -6.58
N LEU A 7 -22.47 -25.69 -6.92
CA LEU A 7 -22.06 -24.29 -6.77
C LEU A 7 -21.80 -23.92 -5.30
N VAL A 8 -22.67 -24.37 -4.39
CA VAL A 8 -22.49 -24.15 -2.94
C VAL A 8 -21.24 -24.87 -2.41
N ALA A 9 -21.00 -26.12 -2.86
CA ALA A 9 -19.79 -26.86 -2.49
C ALA A 9 -18.51 -26.16 -2.99
N LEU A 10 -18.52 -25.65 -4.23
CA LEU A 10 -17.40 -24.93 -4.83
C LEU A 10 -17.13 -23.59 -4.10
N ALA A 11 -18.18 -22.85 -3.74
CA ALA A 11 -18.04 -21.64 -2.93
C ALA A 11 -17.43 -21.93 -1.55
N HIS A 12 -17.83 -23.04 -0.91
CA HIS A 12 -17.23 -23.48 0.34
C HIS A 12 -15.74 -23.82 0.19
N GLN A 13 -15.35 -24.47 -0.91
CA GLN A 13 -13.95 -24.78 -1.20
C GLN A 13 -13.12 -23.52 -1.47
N ILE A 14 -13.63 -22.56 -2.25
CA ILE A 14 -12.96 -21.27 -2.46
C ILE A 14 -12.78 -20.54 -1.14
N LYS A 15 -13.82 -20.48 -0.31
CA LYS A 15 -13.75 -19.84 1.01
C LYS A 15 -12.74 -20.53 1.92
N ALA A 16 -12.69 -21.86 1.92
CA ALA A 16 -11.72 -22.62 2.70
C ALA A 16 -10.28 -22.38 2.22
N GLY A 17 -10.05 -22.30 0.91
CA GLY A 17 -8.74 -22.03 0.32
C GLY A 17 -8.27 -20.58 0.49
N ALA A 18 -9.16 -19.60 0.43
CA ALA A 18 -8.82 -18.17 0.54
C ALA A 18 -8.59 -17.71 1.99
N ARG A 19 -9.21 -18.39 2.97
CA ARG A 19 -9.10 -18.06 4.40
C ARG A 19 -7.66 -17.92 4.93
N PRO A 20 -6.74 -18.87 4.71
CA PRO A 20 -5.38 -18.75 5.26
C PRO A 20 -4.61 -17.56 4.68
N ALA A 21 -4.67 -17.35 3.36
CA ALA A 21 -4.01 -16.21 2.72
C ALA A 21 -4.56 -14.86 3.22
N PHE A 22 -5.89 -14.77 3.37
CA PHE A 22 -6.51 -13.57 3.93
C PHE A 22 -6.13 -13.35 5.40
N ALA A 23 -6.02 -14.40 6.21
CA ALA A 23 -5.58 -14.27 7.60
C ALA A 23 -4.15 -13.71 7.70
N THR A 24 -3.22 -14.20 6.88
CA THR A 24 -1.86 -13.66 6.80
C THR A 24 -1.85 -12.21 6.34
N PHE A 25 -2.62 -11.89 5.29
CA PHE A 25 -2.75 -10.51 4.81
C PHE A 25 -3.25 -9.57 5.91
N VAL A 26 -4.32 -9.96 6.63
CA VAL A 26 -4.87 -9.15 7.72
C VAL A 26 -3.87 -8.99 8.86
N SER A 27 -3.06 -10.00 9.16
CA SER A 27 -2.00 -9.91 10.17
C SER A 27 -0.95 -8.86 9.80
N ASN A 28 -0.47 -8.87 8.56
CA ASN A 28 0.55 -7.91 8.09
C ASN A 28 -0.04 -6.51 7.90
N ALA A 29 -1.25 -6.40 7.36
CA ALA A 29 -1.94 -5.12 7.17
C ALA A 29 -2.14 -4.37 8.49
N LYS A 30 -2.36 -5.08 9.60
CA LYS A 30 -2.50 -4.48 10.94
C LYS A 30 -1.20 -3.90 11.49
N VAL A 31 -0.04 -4.25 10.95
CA VAL A 31 1.22 -3.67 11.42
C VAL A 31 1.78 -2.64 10.45
N GLU A 32 1.53 -2.80 9.16
CA GLU A 32 2.10 -1.95 8.11
C GLU A 32 1.14 -0.85 7.60
N LEU A 33 -0.16 -1.11 7.57
CA LEU A 33 -1.15 -0.20 6.94
C LEU A 33 -1.97 0.60 7.96
N ILE A 34 -1.66 0.50 9.25
CA ILE A 34 -2.34 1.29 10.28
C ILE A 34 -1.81 2.74 10.22
N PRO A 35 -2.69 3.75 10.33
CA PRO A 35 -2.24 5.14 10.41
C PRO A 35 -1.27 5.32 11.58
N PRO A 36 -0.16 6.05 11.38
CA PRO A 36 0.87 6.22 12.41
C PRO A 36 0.29 6.87 13.67
N SER A 37 0.89 6.56 14.81
CA SER A 37 0.53 7.20 16.07
C SER A 37 0.89 8.69 16.03
N PRO A 38 0.09 9.59 16.63
CA PRO A 38 0.43 11.01 16.68
C PRO A 38 1.82 11.34 17.26
N ARG A 39 2.35 10.44 18.10
CA ARG A 39 3.70 10.57 18.69
C ARG A 39 4.83 10.37 17.68
N GLU A 40 4.57 9.70 16.57
CA GLU A 40 5.57 9.39 15.53
C GLU A 40 5.68 10.53 14.50
N ILE A 41 4.68 11.42 14.46
CA ILE A 41 4.61 12.56 13.52
C ILE A 41 5.89 13.45 13.59
N PRO A 42 6.42 13.85 14.76
CA PRO A 42 7.63 14.65 14.82
C PRO A 42 8.85 13.95 14.20
N GLN A 43 8.96 12.63 14.34
CA GLN A 43 10.04 11.84 13.78
C GLN A 43 9.97 11.79 12.25
N VAL A 44 8.75 11.69 11.70
CA VAL A 44 8.52 11.75 10.24
C VAL A 44 9.00 13.09 9.67
N PHE A 45 8.64 14.21 10.32
CA PHE A 45 9.10 15.54 9.89
C PHE A 45 10.62 15.71 10.00
N ALA A 46 11.24 15.16 11.05
CA ALA A 46 12.69 15.15 11.18
C ALA A 46 13.37 14.39 10.02
N GLY A 47 12.83 13.22 9.66
CA GLY A 47 13.29 12.43 8.52
C GLY A 47 13.16 13.19 7.19
N PHE A 48 12.02 13.87 6.97
CA PHE A 48 11.83 14.72 5.79
C PHE A 48 12.88 15.86 5.72
N GLY A 49 13.19 16.48 6.86
CA GLY A 49 14.25 17.50 6.95
C GLY A 49 15.63 16.97 6.52
N GLN A 50 15.96 15.72 6.86
CA GLN A 50 17.21 15.08 6.42
C GLN A 50 17.24 14.83 4.92
N ILE A 51 16.12 14.40 4.32
CA ILE A 51 16.00 14.23 2.86
C ILE A 51 16.23 15.56 2.15
N MET A 52 15.60 16.64 2.63
CA MET A 52 15.78 17.98 2.06
C MET A 52 17.23 18.47 2.18
N ARG A 53 17.89 18.18 3.30
CA ARG A 53 19.32 18.49 3.46
C ARG A 53 20.18 17.69 2.47
N SER A 54 19.93 16.38 2.32
CA SER A 54 20.63 15.51 1.37
C SER A 54 20.47 15.98 -0.08
N ALA A 55 19.27 16.45 -0.45
CA ALA A 55 19.00 17.05 -1.75
C ALA A 55 19.83 18.34 -1.97
N ARG A 56 19.86 19.24 -0.98
CA ARG A 56 20.62 20.50 -1.05
C ARG A 56 22.13 20.30 -1.08
N THR A 57 22.67 19.35 -0.32
CA THR A 57 24.11 19.08 -0.26
C THR A 57 24.61 18.25 -1.45
N GLY A 58 23.72 17.72 -2.29
CA GLY A 58 24.08 16.87 -3.42
C GLY A 58 24.46 15.44 -3.01
N ALA A 59 24.20 15.04 -1.77
CA ALA A 59 24.56 13.71 -1.25
C ALA A 59 23.83 12.56 -1.98
N TRP A 60 22.68 12.86 -2.61
CA TRP A 60 21.94 11.93 -3.47
C TRP A 60 22.76 11.38 -4.65
N LYS A 61 23.80 12.10 -5.08
CA LYS A 61 24.70 11.65 -6.17
C LYS A 61 25.61 10.50 -5.77
N ASN A 62 25.79 10.27 -4.46
CA ASN A 62 26.61 9.19 -3.92
C ASN A 62 25.82 7.90 -3.69
N LEU A 63 24.51 7.89 -4.01
CA LEU A 63 23.68 6.70 -3.86
C LEU A 63 24.01 5.65 -4.93
N THR A 64 24.02 4.39 -4.53
CA THR A 64 24.14 3.29 -5.49
C THR A 64 22.84 3.15 -6.30
N VAL A 65 22.92 2.59 -7.51
CA VAL A 65 21.75 2.36 -8.38
C VAL A 65 20.68 1.51 -7.67
N ARG A 66 21.12 0.56 -6.85
CA ARG A 66 20.21 -0.29 -6.06
C ARG A 66 19.40 0.54 -5.07
N GLU A 67 20.04 1.41 -4.31
CA GLU A 67 19.37 2.28 -3.32
C GLU A 67 18.44 3.28 -3.99
N ALA A 68 18.91 3.91 -5.08
CA ALA A 68 18.10 4.85 -5.85
C ALA A 68 16.83 4.18 -6.39
N THR A 69 16.95 2.97 -6.94
CA THR A 69 15.82 2.20 -7.45
C THR A 69 14.83 1.85 -6.33
N LEU A 70 15.31 1.35 -5.19
CA LEU A 70 14.45 1.00 -4.06
C LEU A 70 13.68 2.22 -3.54
N ASN A 71 14.35 3.35 -3.33
CA ASN A 71 13.71 4.59 -2.87
C ASN A 71 12.68 5.10 -3.89
N THR A 72 12.95 4.92 -5.18
CA THR A 72 12.01 5.30 -6.24
C THR A 72 10.76 4.42 -6.23
N LEU A 73 10.91 3.10 -6.03
CA LEU A 73 9.77 2.18 -5.94
C LEU A 73 8.87 2.51 -4.75
N VAL A 74 9.44 2.82 -3.59
CA VAL A 74 8.67 3.30 -2.42
C VAL A 74 7.98 4.63 -2.72
N GLY A 75 8.65 5.56 -3.41
CA GLY A 75 8.03 6.81 -3.85
C GLY A 75 6.84 6.60 -4.80
N LEU A 76 6.95 5.63 -5.72
CA LEU A 76 5.87 5.25 -6.61
C LEU A 76 4.70 4.60 -5.86
N GLU A 77 4.97 3.77 -4.86
CA GLU A 77 3.93 3.18 -4.01
C GLU A 77 3.06 4.26 -3.34
N ILE A 78 3.70 5.28 -2.74
CA ILE A 78 3.00 6.42 -2.14
C ILE A 78 2.19 7.19 -3.18
N TYR A 79 2.73 7.35 -4.39
CA TYR A 79 2.03 8.01 -5.49
C TYR A 79 0.80 7.22 -5.96
N PHE A 80 0.87 5.89 -5.99
CA PHE A 80 -0.29 5.06 -6.31
C PHE A 80 -1.36 5.08 -5.20
N LEU A 81 -0.96 5.17 -3.92
CA LEU A 81 -1.91 5.34 -2.81
C LEU A 81 -2.71 6.65 -2.95
N PHE A 82 -2.11 7.72 -3.47
CA PHE A 82 -2.84 8.95 -3.78
C PHE A 82 -3.98 8.71 -4.80
N PHE A 83 -3.71 7.98 -5.89
CA PHE A 83 -4.75 7.65 -6.87
C PHE A 83 -5.82 6.71 -6.35
N VAL A 84 -5.46 5.76 -5.48
CA VAL A 84 -6.45 4.93 -4.77
C VAL A 84 -7.38 5.84 -3.94
N GLY A 85 -6.81 6.83 -3.24
CA GLY A 85 -7.58 7.85 -2.54
C GLY A 85 -8.48 8.69 -3.46
N GLU A 86 -7.98 9.07 -4.64
CA GLU A 86 -8.77 9.78 -5.66
C GLU A 86 -9.96 8.94 -6.14
N CYS A 87 -9.75 7.66 -6.44
CA CYS A 87 -10.81 6.72 -6.83
C CYS A 87 -11.88 6.58 -5.73
N ILE A 88 -11.46 6.54 -4.45
CA ILE A 88 -12.39 6.52 -3.32
C ILE A 88 -13.16 7.84 -3.23
N GLY A 89 -12.47 8.99 -3.35
CA GLY A 89 -13.09 10.33 -3.29
C GLY A 89 -14.07 10.61 -4.43
N LYS A 90 -13.81 10.03 -5.61
CA LYS A 90 -14.68 10.08 -6.80
C LYS A 90 -15.87 9.14 -6.73
N GLY A 91 -15.74 8.03 -5.99
CA GLY A 91 -16.69 6.94 -6.00
C GLY A 91 -16.74 6.16 -7.32
N SER A 92 -15.74 6.32 -8.20
CA SER A 92 -15.63 5.60 -9.48
C SER A 92 -14.19 5.21 -9.73
N LEU A 93 -14.02 3.99 -10.27
CA LEU A 93 -12.73 3.51 -10.78
C LEU A 93 -12.38 4.13 -12.14
N ILE A 94 -13.37 4.63 -12.89
CA ILE A 94 -13.19 5.16 -14.24
C ILE A 94 -13.80 6.56 -14.31
N GLY A 95 -12.92 7.56 -14.43
CA GLY A 95 -13.32 8.95 -14.63
C GLY A 95 -14.18 9.53 -13.50
N TYR A 96 -14.62 10.77 -13.69
CA TYR A 96 -15.69 11.35 -12.89
C TYR A 96 -17.01 11.05 -13.60
N HIS A 97 -18.04 10.71 -12.83
CA HIS A 97 -19.41 10.71 -13.34
C HIS A 97 -19.85 12.17 -13.49
N VAL A 98 -19.67 12.69 -14.69
CA VAL A 98 -20.18 14.01 -15.13
C VAL A 98 -21.56 13.88 -15.76
#